data_AF-X5MG41-F1
#
_entry.id   AF-X5MG41-F1
#
_cell.length_a   1.000
_cell.length_b   1.000
_cell.length_c   1.000
_cell.angle_alpha   90.00
_cell.angle_beta   90.00
_cell.angle_gamma   90.00
#
_symmetry.space_group_name_H-M   'P 1'
#
loop_
_entity.id
_entity.type
_entity.pdbx_description
1 polymer ?
#
loop_
_entity_poly.entity_id
_entity_poly.type
_entity_poly.pdbx_seq_one_letter_code
_entity_poly.pdbx_strand_id
1 'polypeptide(L)'
;MRFLLVGSLAAAVNWLARIALSAVFAPALSFEMAVLIAYAIGMTSGFLLYRAYVFPDAGLPMAVQLRRFIAVNLVSAVEVWLVAVVLLRMVVPALGIGLDYTPVAEAIAHGIAIAIGAATSYVGHKLLTFRSAQGVEPA
;
A
#
# COMPACT_ATOMS: atom_id res chain seq x y z
N MET A 1 6.16 -3.33 17.18
CA MET A 1 5.04 -4.17 16.72
C MET A 1 3.82 -3.39 16.18
N ARG A 2 3.39 -2.27 16.78
CA ARG A 2 2.14 -1.56 16.38
C ARG A 2 2.10 -1.10 14.91
N PHE A 3 3.23 -0.60 14.38
CA PHE A 3 3.37 -0.20 12.97
C PHE A 3 3.04 -1.35 11.99
N LEU A 4 3.58 -2.56 12.25
CA LEU A 4 3.34 -3.72 11.41
C LEU A 4 1.88 -4.16 11.49
N LEU A 5 1.30 -4.26 12.69
CA LEU A 5 -0.10 -4.67 12.86
C LEU A 5 -1.07 -3.71 12.15
N VAL A 6 -0.89 -2.40 12.34
CA VAL A 6 -1.74 -1.38 11.70
C VAL A 6 -1.53 -1.36 10.18
N GLY A 7 -0.29 -1.45 9.72
CA GLY A 7 0.03 -1.54 8.30
C GLY A 7 -0.58 -2.77 7.62
N SER A 8 -0.48 -3.94 8.26
CA SER A 8 -1.08 -5.18 7.77
C SER A 8 -2.60 -5.10 7.69
N LEU A 9 -3.25 -4.48 8.68
CA LEU A 9 -4.71 -4.29 8.65
C LEU A 9 -5.13 -3.34 7.53
N ALA A 10 -4.40 -2.23 7.34
CA ALA A 10 -4.64 -1.31 6.22
C ALA A 10 -4.44 -2.00 4.86
N ALA A 11 -3.40 -2.82 4.73
CA ALA A 11 -3.14 -3.62 3.54
C ALA A 11 -4.25 -4.66 3.27
N ALA A 12 -4.76 -5.31 4.31
CA ALA A 12 -5.88 -6.24 4.19
C ALA A 12 -7.16 -5.52 3.73
N VAL A 13 -7.48 -4.36 4.32
CA VAL A 13 -8.62 -3.53 3.90
C VAL A 13 -8.47 -3.11 2.45
N ASN A 14 -7.28 -2.66 2.03
CA ASN A 14 -6.98 -2.32 0.64
C ASN A 14 -7.25 -3.50 -0.30
N TRP A 15 -6.67 -4.66 0.00
CA TRP A 15 -6.80 -5.84 -0.84
C TRP A 15 -8.26 -6.33 -0.95
N LEU A 16 -8.98 -6.39 0.16
CA LEU A 16 -10.38 -6.80 0.21
C LEU A 16 -11.30 -5.77 -0.46
N ALA A 17 -11.04 -4.47 -0.31
CA ALA A 17 -11.79 -3.42 -0.99
C ALA A 17 -11.66 -3.56 -2.51
N ARG A 18 -10.47 -3.90 -3.02
CA ARG A 18 -10.29 -4.16 -4.45
C ARG A 18 -11.09 -5.38 -4.93
N ILE A 19 -11.16 -6.46 -4.13
CA ILE A 19 -12.03 -7.62 -4.43
C ILE A 19 -13.48 -7.19 -4.51
N ALA A 20 -13.97 -6.47 -3.50
CA ALA A 20 -15.35 -6.02 -3.45
C ALA A 20 -15.67 -5.07 -4.62
N LEU A 21 -14.77 -4.15 -4.96
CA LEU A 21 -14.94 -3.22 -6.07
C LEU A 21 -15.01 -3.94 -7.42
N SER A 22 -14.08 -4.86 -7.71
CA SER A 22 -14.14 -5.68 -8.92
C SER A 22 -15.42 -6.52 -8.96
N ALA A 23 -15.84 -7.12 -7.83
CA ALA A 23 -17.01 -8.00 -7.80
C ALA A 23 -18.34 -7.25 -7.97
N VAL A 24 -18.47 -6.05 -7.41
CA VAL A 24 -19.73 -5.28 -7.41
C VAL A 24 -19.88 -4.41 -8.65
N PHE A 25 -18.78 -3.87 -9.18
CA PHE A 25 -18.82 -2.86 -10.24
C PHE A 25 -18.33 -3.38 -11.59
N ALA A 26 -17.99 -4.67 -11.73
CA ALA A 26 -17.67 -5.23 -13.04
C ALA A 26 -18.91 -5.24 -13.96
N PRO A 27 -18.77 -4.89 -15.26
CA PRO A 27 -17.54 -4.49 -15.96
C PRO A 27 -17.30 -2.97 -15.99
N ALA A 28 -18.13 -2.16 -15.33
CA ALA A 28 -18.08 -0.69 -15.39
C ALA A 28 -16.80 -0.11 -14.76
N LEU A 29 -16.22 -0.79 -13.78
CA LEU A 29 -14.97 -0.39 -13.12
C LEU A 29 -13.80 -1.26 -13.58
N SER A 30 -12.81 -0.64 -14.22
CA SER A 30 -11.60 -1.34 -14.65
C SER A 30 -10.73 -1.75 -13.45
N PHE A 31 -9.90 -2.78 -13.62
CA PHE A 31 -8.97 -3.24 -12.60
C PHE A 31 -8.06 -2.11 -12.08
N GLU A 32 -7.54 -1.26 -12.98
CA GLU A 32 -6.69 -0.12 -12.63
C GLU A 32 -7.41 0.86 -11.70
N MET A 33 -8.66 1.18 -12.02
CA MET A 33 -9.48 2.09 -11.22
C MET A 33 -9.86 1.44 -9.88
N ALA A 34 -10.16 0.14 -9.87
CA ALA A 34 -10.43 -0.61 -8.66
C ALA A 34 -9.23 -0.61 -7.71
N VAL A 35 -8.00 -0.77 -8.22
CA VAL A 35 -6.76 -0.67 -7.43
C VAL A 35 -6.59 0.73 -6.82
N LEU A 36 -6.78 1.80 -7.61
CA LEU A 36 -6.64 3.17 -7.10
C LEU A 36 -7.66 3.50 -6.00
N ILE A 37 -8.93 3.14 -6.20
CA ILE A 37 -10.00 3.39 -5.21
C ILE A 37 -9.76 2.55 -3.96
N ALA A 38 -9.41 1.27 -4.12
CA ALA A 38 -9.07 0.40 -3.00
C ALA A 38 -7.88 0.92 -2.19
N TYR A 39 -6.89 1.49 -2.87
CA TYR A 39 -5.74 2.11 -2.22
C TYR A 39 -6.14 3.34 -1.40
N ALA A 40 -7.02 4.19 -1.92
CA ALA A 40 -7.56 5.32 -1.16
C ALA A 40 -8.34 4.85 0.09
N ILE A 41 -9.14 3.79 -0.03
CA ILE A 41 -9.86 3.18 1.10
C ILE A 41 -8.87 2.66 2.15
N GLY A 42 -7.90 1.84 1.73
CA GLY A 42 -6.88 1.28 2.61
C GLY A 42 -6.03 2.35 3.30
N MET A 43 -5.65 3.40 2.57
CA MET A 43 -4.90 4.54 3.13
C MET A 43 -5.73 5.27 4.18
N THR A 44 -7.02 5.50 3.92
CA THR A 44 -7.92 6.18 4.86
C THR A 44 -8.07 5.37 6.14
N SER A 45 -8.32 4.06 6.02
CA SER A 45 -8.37 3.15 7.16
C SER A 45 -7.04 3.12 7.92
N GLY A 46 -5.93 3.03 7.21
CA GLY A 46 -4.59 3.08 7.80
C GLY A 46 -4.35 4.37 8.57
N PHE A 47 -4.66 5.53 7.99
CA PHE A 47 -4.52 6.82 8.66
C PHE A 47 -5.33 6.90 9.95
N LEU A 48 -6.59 6.46 9.94
CA LEU A 48 -7.45 6.45 11.13
C LEU A 48 -6.89 5.54 12.22
N LEU A 49 -6.38 4.35 11.86
CA LEU A 49 -5.75 3.44 12.80
C LEU A 49 -4.41 3.99 13.35
N TYR A 50 -3.56 4.56 12.49
CA TYR A 50 -2.32 5.22 12.92
C TYR A 50 -2.60 6.40 13.85
N ARG A 51 -3.63 7.19 13.54
CA ARG A 51 -4.09 8.28 14.40
C ARG A 51 -4.58 7.78 15.74
N ALA A 52 -5.35 6.70 15.78
CA ALA A 52 -5.93 6.18 17.03
C ALA A 52 -4.89 5.50 17.93
N TYR A 53 -3.89 4.82 17.35
CA TYR A 53 -3.04 3.88 18.10
C TYR A 53 -1.54 4.19 18.08
N VAL A 54 -1.08 5.12 17.23
CA VAL A 54 0.36 5.38 17.01
C VAL A 54 0.74 6.85 17.18
N PHE A 55 -0.08 7.80 16.71
CA PHE A 55 0.22 9.23 16.79
C PHE A 55 -0.05 9.96 18.12
N PRO A 56 -0.82 9.46 19.09
CA PRO A 56 -1.02 10.16 20.38
C PRO A 56 0.29 10.46 21.13
N ASP A 57 1.36 9.70 20.89
CA ASP A 57 2.67 9.84 21.54
C ASP A 57 3.72 10.58 20.67
N ALA A 58 3.35 11.10 19.50
CA ALA A 58 4.30 11.70 18.56
C ALA A 58 4.48 13.21 18.83
N GLY A 59 5.65 13.62 19.34
CA GLY A 59 6.01 15.02 19.66
C GLY A 59 6.13 15.99 18.46
N LEU A 60 5.47 15.71 17.33
CA LEU A 60 5.45 16.56 16.13
C LEU A 60 4.05 17.15 15.88
N PRO A 61 3.94 18.34 15.27
CA PRO A 61 2.65 18.92 14.91
C PRO A 61 1.85 18.01 13.95
N MET A 62 0.54 17.88 14.18
CA MET A 62 -0.39 17.03 13.41
C MET A 62 -0.28 17.23 11.89
N ALA A 63 -0.18 18.48 11.44
CA ALA A 63 -0.05 18.80 10.01
C ALA A 63 1.25 18.29 9.37
N VAL A 64 2.33 18.14 10.16
CA VAL A 64 3.60 17.57 9.69
C VAL A 64 3.47 16.05 9.56
N GLN A 65 2.85 15.40 10.55
CA GLN A 65 2.60 13.96 10.53
C GLN A 65 1.70 13.57 9.33
N LEU A 66 0.62 14.31 9.11
CA LEU A 66 -0.30 14.11 7.99
C LEU A 66 0.39 14.27 6.63
N ARG A 67 1.16 15.35 6.42
CA ARG A 67 1.87 15.58 5.15
C ARG A 67 2.87 14.47 4.84
N ARG A 68 3.66 14.03 5.84
CA ARG A 68 4.62 12.93 5.66
C ARG A 68 3.91 11.62 5.34
N PHE A 69 2.82 11.34 6.05
CA PHE A 69 2.01 10.14 5.81
C PHE A 69 1.46 10.13 4.38
N ILE A 70 0.83 11.23 3.94
CA ILE A 70 0.29 11.33 2.58
C ILE A 70 1.41 11.19 1.54
N ALA A 71 2.54 11.86 1.72
CA ALA A 71 3.65 11.80 0.76
C ALA A 71 4.19 10.38 0.55
N VAL A 72 4.49 9.64 1.63
CA VAL A 72 4.96 8.26 1.54
C VAL A 72 3.89 7.35 0.92
N ASN A 73 2.63 7.54 1.32
CA ASN A 73 1.54 6.73 0.80
C ASN A 73 1.24 7.00 -0.68
N LEU A 74 1.42 8.22 -1.18
CA LEU A 74 1.29 8.53 -2.62
C LEU A 74 2.36 7.84 -3.46
N VAL A 75 3.61 7.81 -2.99
CA VAL A 75 4.70 7.08 -3.67
C VAL A 75 4.37 5.59 -3.72
N SER A 76 3.96 5.01 -2.58
CA SER A 76 3.55 3.62 -2.51
C SER A 76 2.28 3.35 -3.34
N ALA A 77 1.37 4.32 -3.51
CA ALA A 77 0.19 4.17 -4.36
C ALA A 77 0.58 3.96 -5.82
N VAL A 78 1.50 4.80 -6.31
CA VAL A 78 2.02 4.72 -7.68
C VAL A 78 2.76 3.40 -7.89
N GLU A 79 3.59 3.00 -6.94
CA GLU A 79 4.32 1.73 -7.00
C GLU A 79 3.36 0.52 -7.04
N VAL A 80 2.43 0.43 -6.08
CA VAL A 80 1.46 -0.68 -6.02
C VAL A 80 0.61 -0.73 -7.29
N TRP A 81 0.16 0.44 -7.79
CA TRP A 81 -0.60 0.51 -9.03
C TRP A 81 0.20 0.02 -10.23
N LEU A 82 1.43 0.54 -10.44
CA LEU A 82 2.28 0.13 -11.56
C LEU A 82 2.59 -1.37 -11.51
N VAL A 83 3.00 -1.89 -10.34
CA VAL A 83 3.35 -3.30 -10.17
C VAL A 83 2.12 -4.19 -10.41
N ALA A 84 0.95 -3.83 -9.88
CA ALA A 84 -0.27 -4.60 -10.10
C ALA A 84 -0.65 -4.66 -11.58
N VAL A 85 -0.55 -3.54 -12.29
CA VAL A 85 -0.85 -3.44 -13.72
C VAL A 85 0.15 -4.25 -14.55
N VAL A 86 1.45 -4.14 -14.27
CA VAL A 86 2.49 -4.92 -14.97
C VAL A 86 2.31 -6.41 -14.73
N LEU A 87 2.05 -6.83 -13.49
CA LEU A 87 1.80 -8.23 -13.16
C LEU A 87 0.60 -8.77 -13.94
N LEU A 88 -0.52 -8.05 -13.93
CA LEU A 88 -1.74 -8.52 -14.58
C LEU A 88 -1.66 -8.48 -16.12
N ARG A 89 -1.11 -7.40 -16.70
CA ARG A 89 -1.14 -7.17 -18.15
C ARG A 89 0.05 -7.75 -18.91
N MET A 90 1.18 -8.00 -18.24
CA MET A 90 2.40 -8.48 -18.89
C MET A 90 2.83 -9.84 -18.35
N VAL A 91 2.92 -9.98 -17.03
CA VAL A 91 3.48 -11.21 -16.42
C VAL A 91 2.51 -12.37 -16.51
N VAL A 92 1.25 -12.19 -16.10
CA VAL A 92 0.23 -13.27 -16.16
C VAL A 92 0.08 -13.84 -17.58
N PRO A 93 -0.05 -13.02 -18.65
CA PRO A 93 -0.08 -13.53 -20.02
C PRO A 93 1.20 -14.21 -20.46
N ALA A 94 2.36 -13.69 -20.06
CA ALA A 94 3.65 -14.29 -20.41
C ALA A 94 3.86 -15.67 -19.76
N LEU A 95 3.20 -15.97 -18.64
CA LEU A 95 3.26 -17.28 -17.99
C LEU A 95 2.46 -18.36 -18.74
N GLY A 96 1.50 -17.99 -19.60
CA GLY A 96 0.75 -18.94 -20.42
C GLY A 96 -0.08 -19.96 -19.64
N ILE A 97 -0.42 -19.67 -18.38
CA ILE A 97 -1.11 -20.60 -17.46
C ILE A 97 -2.64 -20.51 -17.51
N GLY A 98 -3.21 -19.74 -18.45
CA GLY A 98 -4.66 -19.65 -18.66
C GLY A 98 -5.42 -18.91 -17.55
N LEU A 99 -4.74 -18.05 -16.77
CA LEU A 99 -5.36 -17.22 -15.73
C LEU A 99 -5.62 -15.77 -16.18
N ASP A 100 -5.45 -15.49 -17.46
CA ASP A 100 -5.53 -14.15 -18.04
C ASP A 100 -6.83 -13.44 -17.68
N TYR A 101 -6.70 -12.26 -17.05
CA TYR A 101 -7.82 -11.40 -16.67
C TYR A 101 -8.89 -12.09 -15.79
N THR A 102 -8.51 -13.14 -15.05
CA THR A 102 -9.40 -13.78 -14.09
C THR A 102 -9.41 -13.01 -12.77
N PRO A 103 -10.52 -13.07 -11.99
CA PRO A 103 -10.56 -12.48 -10.64
C PRO A 103 -9.45 -12.99 -9.71
N VAL A 104 -9.01 -14.24 -9.93
CA VAL A 104 -7.89 -14.84 -9.20
C VAL A 104 -6.57 -14.17 -9.58
N ALA A 105 -6.30 -13.97 -10.88
CA ALA A 105 -5.11 -13.24 -11.34
C ALA A 105 -5.10 -11.79 -10.85
N GLU A 106 -6.24 -11.09 -10.88
CA GLU A 106 -6.37 -9.75 -10.32
C GLU A 106 -6.03 -9.72 -8.82
N ALA A 107 -6.54 -10.68 -8.06
CA ALA A 107 -6.29 -10.76 -6.63
C ALA A 107 -4.82 -11.06 -6.30
N ILE A 108 -4.20 -11.96 -7.04
CA ILE A 108 -2.78 -12.30 -6.90
C ILE A 108 -1.90 -11.11 -7.30
N ALA A 109 -2.15 -10.50 -8.46
CA ALA A 109 -1.39 -9.35 -8.94
C ALA A 109 -1.43 -8.18 -7.94
N HIS A 110 -2.61 -7.83 -7.44
CA HIS A 110 -2.74 -6.78 -6.44
C HIS A 110 -2.09 -7.16 -5.10
N GLY A 111 -2.24 -8.42 -4.67
CA GLY A 111 -1.63 -8.90 -3.42
C GLY A 111 -0.10 -8.85 -3.43
N ILE A 112 0.52 -9.29 -4.54
CA ILE A 112 1.97 -9.21 -4.74
C ILE A 112 2.42 -7.74 -4.78
N ALA A 113 1.68 -6.88 -5.49
CA ALA A 113 2.00 -5.46 -5.56
C ALA A 113 1.99 -4.78 -4.17
N ILE A 114 0.98 -5.06 -3.33
CA ILE A 114 0.91 -4.60 -1.95
C ILE A 114 2.12 -5.10 -1.14
N ALA A 115 2.50 -6.37 -1.29
CA ALA A 115 3.63 -6.95 -0.58
C ALA A 115 4.96 -6.28 -0.97
N ILE A 116 5.17 -6.01 -2.26
CA ILE A 116 6.32 -5.27 -2.76
C ILE A 116 6.34 -3.85 -2.20
N GLY A 117 5.22 -3.12 -2.32
CA GLY A 117 5.08 -1.75 -1.80
C GLY A 117 5.32 -1.65 -0.30
N ALA A 118 4.90 -2.65 0.47
CA ALA A 118 5.17 -2.74 1.90
C ALA A 118 6.67 -2.95 2.18
N ALA A 119 7.35 -3.80 1.41
CA ALA A 119 8.78 -4.06 1.54
C ALA A 119 9.62 -2.82 1.17
N THR A 120 9.32 -2.16 0.05
CA THR A 120 10.00 -0.92 -0.37
C THR A 120 9.73 0.24 0.58
N SER A 121 8.50 0.39 1.08
CA SER A 121 8.19 1.38 2.13
C SER A 121 9.00 1.13 3.41
N TYR A 122 9.12 -0.13 3.84
CA TYR A 122 9.96 -0.49 4.98
C TYR A 122 11.44 -0.15 4.74
N VAL A 123 11.99 -0.49 3.57
CA VAL A 123 13.37 -0.15 3.20
C VAL A 123 13.57 1.37 3.15
N GLY A 124 12.63 2.12 2.58
CA GLY A 124 12.67 3.59 2.54
C GLY A 124 12.73 4.20 3.94
N HIS A 125 11.86 3.75 4.85
CA HIS A 125 11.93 4.16 6.25
C HIS A 125 13.24 3.72 6.93
N LYS A 126 13.75 2.52 6.61
CA LYS A 126 15.02 2.03 7.18
C LYS A 126 16.22 2.86 6.74
N LEU A 127 16.30 3.25 5.46
CA LEU A 127 17.40 4.03 4.91
C LEU A 127 17.36 5.50 5.30
N LEU A 128 16.16 6.10 5.35
CA LEU A 128 15.98 7.53 5.60
C LEU A 128 15.80 7.87 7.10
N THR A 129 15.24 6.98 7.91
CA THR A 129 14.87 7.27 9.30
C THR A 129 15.82 6.63 10.32
N PHE A 130 16.35 5.42 10.08
CA PHE A 130 17.17 4.72 11.08
C PHE A 130 18.68 4.99 10.99
N ARG A 131 19.20 5.62 9.93
CA ARG A 131 20.62 6.01 9.84
C ARG A 131 20.96 7.33 10.56
N SER A 132 19.98 8.20 10.80
CA SER A 132 20.21 9.47 11.50
C SER A 132 20.32 9.34 13.04
N ALA A 133 20.13 8.14 13.59
CA ALA A 133 20.24 7.87 15.03
C ALA A 133 21.66 7.47 15.49
N GLN A 134 22.65 7.42 14.59
CA GLN A 134 24.05 7.05 14.92
C GLN A 134 25.06 8.14 14.55
N GLY A 135 24.62 9.37 14.28
CA GLY A 135 25.47 10.44 13.74
C GLY A 135 25.77 11.62 14.67
N VAL A 136 25.50 11.53 15.97
CA VAL A 136 25.91 12.56 16.94
C VAL A 136 26.72 11.91 18.05
N GLU A 137 28.01 11.78 17.81
CA GLU A 137 29.00 11.62 18.88
C GLU A 137 29.25 13.02 19.45
N PRO A 138 29.02 13.28 20.76
CA PRO A 138 29.36 14.55 21.35
C PRO A 138 30.89 14.66 21.47
N ALA A 139 31.48 15.60 20.75
CA ALA A 139 32.84 16.11 20.98
C ALA A 139 32.76 17.45 21.71
#